data_AF-X1UFY8-F1
#
_entry.id   AF-X1UFY8-F1
#
_cell.length_a   1.000
_cell.length_b   1.000
_cell.length_c   1.000
_cell.angle_alpha   90.00
_cell.angle_beta   90.00
_cell.angle_gamma   90.00
#
_symmetry.space_group_name_H-M   'P 1'
#
loop_
_entity.id
_entity.type
_entity.pdbx_description
1 polymer ?
#
loop_
_entity_poly.entity_id
_entity_poly.type
_entity_poly.pdbx_seq_one_letter_code
_entity_poly.pdbx_strand_id
1 'polypeptide(L)'
;GVINRVPIERVLFPPRDNIKALEEFAATMTVPVAPQKTPPEQKMTATITAEREKAATVPAAAPRHDLPTSQETAQALKRRLGKELYRAELDLSNKLRIAGKPCDCLESKHTLLLEAAAEELISQEPGNPVYSEIIAWITQNQSKVTIEAISSGQYDDEYPRMAAEFKGFRKRIMGTTTLTAMVEPKQEASAGETTPLAQD
;
A
#
# COMPACT_ATOMS: atom_id res chain seq x y z
N GLY A 1 14.52 17.49 50.01
CA GLY A 1 13.44 16.56 49.67
C GLY A 1 13.34 16.46 48.16
N VAL A 2 13.50 15.26 47.60
CA VAL A 2 13.42 15.02 46.16
C VAL A 2 11.96 14.80 45.79
N ILE A 3 11.37 15.73 45.04
CA ILE A 3 10.00 15.59 44.53
C ILE A 3 10.08 14.75 43.26
N ASN A 4 9.71 13.48 43.38
CA ASN A 4 9.64 12.55 42.26
C ASN A 4 8.40 12.90 41.40
N ARG A 5 8.59 13.62 40.30
CA ARG A 5 7.50 13.96 39.37
C ARG A 5 7.26 12.78 38.43
N VAL A 6 6.18 12.04 38.69
CA VAL A 6 5.68 11.01 37.77
C VAL A 6 5.06 11.71 36.55
N PRO A 7 5.45 11.34 35.30
CA PRO A 7 4.83 11.89 34.09
C PRO A 7 3.33 11.60 34.06
N ILE A 8 2.51 12.63 33.83
CA ILE A 8 1.03 12.56 33.80
C ILE A 8 0.53 11.52 32.77
N GLU A 9 1.29 11.29 31.71
CA GLU A 9 1.03 10.30 30.66
C GLU A 9 0.86 8.87 31.22
N ARG A 10 1.59 8.53 32.30
CA ARG A 10 1.49 7.20 32.97
C ARG A 10 0.26 7.06 33.87
N VAL A 11 -0.43 8.15 34.19
CA VAL A 11 -1.66 8.13 35.01
C VAL A 11 -2.89 8.06 34.10
N LEU A 12 -2.84 8.70 32.93
CA LEU A 12 -3.96 8.74 31.99
C LEU A 12 -4.03 7.53 31.05
N PHE A 13 -2.90 6.88 30.79
CA PHE A 13 -2.84 5.68 29.94
C PHE A 13 -2.04 4.58 30.66
N PRO A 14 -2.72 3.72 31.44
CA PRO A 14 -2.08 2.53 32.00
C PRO A 14 -1.50 1.69 30.86
N PRO A 15 -0.30 1.09 31.02
CA PRO A 15 0.24 0.15 30.05
C PRO A 15 -0.79 -0.95 29.76
N ARG A 16 -1.08 -1.20 28.48
CA ARG A 16 -1.95 -2.32 28.10
C ARG A 16 -1.27 -3.62 28.48
N ASP A 17 -1.88 -4.35 29.40
CA ASP A 17 -1.40 -5.66 29.83
C ASP A 17 -1.80 -6.70 28.78
N ASN A 18 -0.90 -6.96 27.82
CA ASN A 18 -1.14 -7.89 26.70
C ASN A 18 -0.85 -9.36 27.07
N ILE A 19 -0.64 -9.67 28.35
CA ILE A 19 -0.23 -11.01 28.82
C ILE A 19 -1.29 -12.05 28.47
N LYS A 20 -2.58 -11.75 28.68
CA LYS A 20 -3.69 -12.66 28.32
C LYS A 20 -3.77 -12.98 26.82
N ALA A 21 -3.55 -11.96 25.97
CA ALA A 21 -3.59 -12.16 24.52
C ALA A 21 -2.42 -13.04 24.04
N LEU A 22 -1.27 -12.96 24.71
CA LEU A 22 -0.12 -13.82 24.43
C LEU A 22 -0.37 -15.27 24.88
N GLU A 23 -1.00 -15.45 26.04
CA GLU A 23 -1.36 -16.77 26.59
C GLU A 23 -2.39 -17.48 25.70
N GLU A 24 -3.43 -16.77 25.24
CA GLU A 24 -4.43 -17.30 24.31
C GLU A 24 -3.82 -17.69 22.95
N PHE A 25 -2.88 -16.89 22.44
CA PHE A 25 -2.14 -17.23 21.23
C PHE A 25 -1.28 -18.49 21.41
N ALA A 26 -0.57 -18.62 22.53
CA ALA A 26 0.26 -19.79 22.84
C ALA A 26 -0.57 -21.07 23.01
N ALA A 27 -1.78 -20.98 23.56
CA ALA A 27 -2.71 -22.10 23.68
C ALA A 27 -3.23 -22.58 22.30
N THR A 28 -3.28 -21.69 21.31
CA THR A 28 -3.77 -22.02 19.96
C THR A 28 -2.70 -22.74 19.11
N MET A 29 -1.41 -22.55 19.41
CA MET A 29 -0.31 -23.21 18.69
C MET A 29 0.06 -24.62 19.18
N THR A 30 -0.55 -25.10 20.27
CA THR A 30 -0.23 -26.40 20.90
C THR A 30 -1.25 -27.50 20.57
N VAL A 31 -1.86 -27.49 19.38
CA VAL A 31 -2.60 -28.66 18.87
C VAL A 31 -1.63 -29.66 18.23
N PRO A 32 -1.52 -30.91 18.72
CA PRO A 32 -0.62 -31.90 18.13
C PRO A 32 -1.17 -32.41 16.78
N VAL A 33 -0.33 -32.34 15.75
CA VAL A 33 -0.49 -33.06 14.49
C VAL A 33 -0.36 -34.57 14.75
N ALA A 34 -1.42 -35.33 14.47
CA ALA A 34 -1.38 -36.79 14.51
C ALA A 34 -0.50 -37.34 13.36
N PRO A 35 0.25 -38.43 13.57
CA PRO A 35 1.28 -38.88 12.64
C PRO A 35 0.71 -39.61 11.42
N GLN A 36 1.25 -39.27 10.25
CA GLN A 36 1.09 -40.02 8.99
C GLN A 36 1.71 -41.43 9.10
N LYS A 37 1.00 -42.43 8.59
CA LYS A 37 1.56 -43.72 8.14
C LYS A 37 0.96 -44.06 6.77
N THR A 38 1.83 -44.42 5.82
CA THR A 38 1.51 -44.93 4.46
C THR A 38 2.11 -46.36 4.29
N PRO A 39 1.86 -47.08 3.18
CA PRO A 39 0.70 -47.93 2.81
C PRO A 39 1.12 -49.43 2.64
N PRO A 40 0.23 -50.38 2.27
CA PRO A 40 0.17 -50.75 0.84
C PRO A 40 -1.17 -51.36 0.31
N GLU A 41 -1.17 -51.48 -1.03
CA GLU A 41 -1.80 -52.51 -1.88
C GLU A 41 -3.25 -52.41 -2.38
N GLN A 42 -3.33 -52.37 -3.72
CA GLN A 42 -4.51 -52.39 -4.58
C GLN A 42 -5.15 -53.79 -4.64
N LYS A 43 -6.49 -53.87 -4.59
CA LYS A 43 -7.23 -54.88 -5.35
C LYS A 43 -8.70 -54.49 -5.60
N MET A 44 -8.98 -54.26 -6.88
CA MET A 44 -10.20 -54.54 -7.67
C MET A 44 -11.62 -54.39 -7.07
N THR A 45 -12.36 -53.50 -7.73
CA THR A 45 -13.71 -53.66 -8.31
C THR A 45 -14.92 -53.80 -7.39
N ALA A 46 -15.76 -52.76 -7.34
CA ALA A 46 -17.21 -52.90 -7.20
C ALA A 46 -17.95 -51.65 -7.72
N THR A 47 -18.71 -51.85 -8.81
CA THR A 47 -19.98 -51.24 -9.21
C THR A 47 -20.36 -49.88 -8.61
N ILE A 48 -20.27 -48.81 -9.42
CA ILE A 48 -20.94 -47.54 -9.13
C ILE A 48 -22.40 -47.66 -9.57
N THR A 49 -23.27 -47.94 -8.61
CA THR A 49 -24.72 -47.73 -8.73
C THR A 49 -24.95 -46.22 -8.81
N ALA A 50 -25.54 -45.75 -9.91
CA ALA A 50 -25.92 -44.36 -10.07
C ALA A 50 -27.14 -44.04 -9.18
N GLU A 51 -26.90 -43.60 -7.94
CA GLU A 51 -27.91 -42.89 -7.18
C GLU A 51 -27.94 -41.44 -7.68
N ARG A 52 -29.08 -41.07 -8.26
CA ARG A 52 -29.42 -39.71 -8.67
C ARG A 52 -29.49 -38.83 -7.43
N GLU A 53 -28.38 -38.22 -7.06
CA GLU A 53 -28.33 -37.25 -5.99
C GLU A 53 -29.24 -36.06 -6.34
N LYS A 54 -30.16 -35.81 -5.42
CA LYS A 54 -31.14 -34.74 -5.45
C LYS A 54 -30.39 -33.43 -5.66
N ALA A 55 -30.68 -32.73 -6.77
CA ALA A 55 -30.02 -31.49 -7.14
C ALA A 55 -29.94 -30.55 -5.93
N ALA A 56 -28.72 -30.37 -5.41
CA ALA A 56 -28.44 -29.37 -4.40
C ALA A 56 -28.80 -28.01 -5.01
N THR A 57 -29.76 -27.34 -4.39
CA THR A 57 -30.13 -25.97 -4.72
C THR A 57 -28.86 -25.13 -4.64
N VAL A 58 -28.39 -24.65 -5.79
CA VAL A 58 -27.20 -23.77 -5.87
C VAL A 58 -27.47 -22.57 -4.94
N PRO A 59 -26.60 -22.29 -3.96
CA PRO A 59 -26.73 -21.08 -3.16
C PRO A 59 -26.76 -19.87 -4.09
N ALA A 60 -27.62 -18.89 -3.77
CA ALA A 60 -27.67 -17.64 -4.52
C ALA A 60 -26.25 -17.11 -4.75
N ALA A 61 -25.98 -16.68 -5.99
CA ALA A 61 -24.67 -16.15 -6.37
C ALA A 61 -24.23 -15.13 -5.32
N ALA A 62 -23.06 -15.36 -4.72
CA ALA A 62 -22.44 -14.39 -3.84
C ALA A 62 -22.45 -13.01 -4.54
N PRO A 63 -22.66 -11.91 -3.80
CA PRO A 63 -22.61 -10.58 -4.40
C PRO A 63 -21.32 -10.48 -5.22
N ARG A 64 -21.47 -10.30 -6.52
CA ARG A 64 -20.34 -10.10 -7.42
C ARG A 64 -19.73 -8.78 -7.00
N HIS A 65 -18.60 -8.84 -6.31
CA HIS A 65 -17.74 -7.68 -6.21
C HIS A 65 -17.25 -7.40 -7.63
N ASP A 66 -17.69 -6.28 -8.20
CA ASP A 66 -17.16 -5.82 -9.49
C ASP A 66 -15.65 -5.66 -9.33
N LEU A 67 -14.90 -6.49 -10.06
CA LEU A 67 -13.45 -6.41 -10.08
C LEU A 67 -13.06 -5.07 -10.72
N PRO A 68 -12.04 -4.38 -10.20
CA PRO A 68 -11.58 -3.13 -10.78
C PRO A 68 -11.28 -3.29 -12.27
N THR A 69 -11.73 -2.33 -13.07
CA THR A 69 -11.34 -2.24 -14.48
C THR A 69 -9.85 -1.93 -14.60
N SER A 70 -9.25 -2.19 -15.77
CA SER A 70 -7.86 -1.80 -16.04
C SER A 70 -7.65 -0.29 -15.89
N GLN A 71 -8.66 0.51 -16.26
CA GLN A 71 -8.63 1.97 -16.11
C GLN A 71 -8.67 2.41 -14.64
N GLU A 72 -9.52 1.81 -13.82
CA GLU A 72 -9.58 2.10 -12.37
C GLU A 72 -8.27 1.69 -11.69
N THR A 73 -7.71 0.55 -12.08
CA THR A 73 -6.41 0.08 -11.60
C THR A 73 -5.30 1.05 -11.98
N ALA A 74 -5.22 1.46 -13.25
CA ALA A 74 -4.25 2.45 -13.72
C ALA A 74 -4.40 3.79 -12.98
N GLN A 75 -5.62 4.26 -12.74
CA GLN A 75 -5.85 5.50 -12.00
C GLN A 75 -5.43 5.38 -10.52
N ALA A 76 -5.70 4.25 -9.87
CA ALA A 76 -5.24 3.98 -8.51
C ALA A 76 -3.71 3.96 -8.43
N LEU A 77 -3.04 3.33 -9.40
CA LEU A 77 -1.59 3.32 -9.51
C LEU A 77 -1.02 4.72 -9.75
N LYS A 78 -1.62 5.54 -10.63
CA LYS A 78 -1.23 6.94 -10.82
C LYS A 78 -1.30 7.74 -9.52
N ARG A 79 -2.38 7.56 -8.74
CA ARG A 79 -2.51 8.20 -7.42
C ARG A 79 -1.43 7.72 -6.46
N ARG A 80 -1.11 6.42 -6.43
CA ARG A 80 -0.01 5.86 -5.61
C ARG A 80 1.33 6.46 -6.01
N LEU A 81 1.67 6.45 -7.29
CA LEU A 81 2.90 7.04 -7.82
C LEU A 81 2.98 8.54 -7.52
N GLY A 82 1.88 9.27 -7.73
CA GLY A 82 1.78 10.69 -7.40
C GLY A 82 2.07 10.99 -5.92
N LYS A 83 1.56 10.17 -4.99
CA LYS A 83 1.81 10.32 -3.55
C LYS A 83 3.29 10.12 -3.21
N GLU A 84 3.93 9.11 -3.80
CA GLU A 84 5.36 8.88 -3.57
C GLU A 84 6.22 9.99 -4.17
N LEU A 85 5.88 10.46 -5.37
CA LEU A 85 6.55 11.62 -5.97
C LEU A 85 6.43 12.87 -5.08
N TYR A 86 5.25 13.09 -4.48
CA TYR A 86 5.06 14.22 -3.56
C TYR A 86 5.87 14.06 -2.26
N ARG A 87 5.98 12.85 -1.70
CA ARG A 87 6.80 12.60 -0.50
C ARG A 87 8.28 12.87 -0.79
N ALA A 88 8.79 12.33 -1.89
CA ALA A 88 10.16 12.59 -2.34
C ALA A 88 10.41 14.07 -2.66
N GLU A 89 9.44 14.78 -3.26
CA GLU A 89 9.49 16.23 -3.48
C GLU A 89 9.70 17.00 -2.15
N LEU A 90 8.96 16.63 -1.09
CA LEU A 90 9.09 17.26 0.22
C LEU A 90 10.45 16.96 0.87
N ASP A 91 10.91 15.71 0.79
CA ASP A 91 12.20 15.32 1.36
C ASP A 91 13.35 16.04 0.65
N LEU A 92 13.33 16.13 -0.68
CA LEU A 92 14.30 16.90 -1.46
C LEU A 92 14.25 18.40 -1.14
N SER A 93 13.05 18.96 -0.96
CA SER A 93 12.88 20.36 -0.56
C SER A 93 13.48 20.65 0.82
N ASN A 94 13.46 19.65 1.71
CA ASN A 94 14.10 19.68 3.02
C ASN A 94 15.58 19.21 2.97
N LYS A 95 16.17 19.13 1.77
CA LYS A 95 17.55 18.70 1.52
C LYS A 95 17.85 17.32 2.12
N LEU A 96 16.87 16.42 2.08
CA LEU A 96 16.94 15.04 2.58
C LEU A 96 17.36 14.97 4.05
N ARG A 97 16.84 15.90 4.87
CA ARG A 97 17.13 15.95 6.30
C ARG A 97 15.86 16.00 7.14
N ILE A 98 15.86 15.23 8.23
CA ILE A 98 14.81 15.23 9.24
C ILE A 98 15.44 15.69 10.55
N ALA A 99 14.94 16.80 11.11
CA ALA A 99 15.52 17.44 12.29
C ALA A 99 17.04 17.68 12.16
N GLY A 100 17.49 18.09 10.97
CA GLY A 100 18.90 18.37 10.66
C GLY A 100 19.76 17.14 10.41
N LYS A 101 19.24 15.93 10.56
CA LYS A 101 19.97 14.67 10.30
C LYS A 101 19.69 14.15 8.90
N PRO A 102 20.69 13.62 8.18
CA PRO A 102 20.48 13.00 6.86
C PRO A 102 19.47 11.85 6.96
N CYS A 103 18.55 11.75 6.00
CA CYS A 103 17.66 10.61 5.84
C CYS A 103 17.94 9.87 4.53
N ASP A 104 17.82 8.55 4.55
CA ASP A 104 18.01 7.66 3.40
C ASP A 104 16.70 7.35 2.68
N CYS A 105 15.59 8.00 3.06
CA CYS A 105 14.25 7.66 2.57
C CYS A 105 14.15 7.71 1.04
N LEU A 106 14.89 8.63 0.39
CA LEU A 106 14.92 8.70 -1.07
C LEU A 106 15.76 7.60 -1.71
N GLU A 107 16.92 7.25 -1.13
CA GLU A 107 17.79 6.18 -1.60
C GLU A 107 17.12 4.80 -1.49
N SER A 108 16.43 4.55 -0.37
CA SER A 108 15.83 3.25 -0.07
C SER A 108 14.34 3.21 -0.41
N LYS A 109 13.51 3.72 0.49
CA LYS A 109 12.05 3.53 0.48
C LYS A 109 11.36 4.14 -0.74
N HIS A 110 11.60 5.41 -1.04
CA HIS A 110 10.91 6.08 -2.13
C HIS A 110 11.35 5.55 -3.48
N THR A 111 12.65 5.32 -3.69
CA THR A 111 13.17 4.69 -4.92
C THR A 111 12.44 3.38 -5.21
N LEU A 112 12.38 2.45 -4.26
CA LEU A 112 11.69 1.17 -4.43
C LEU A 112 10.20 1.35 -4.80
N LEU A 113 9.50 2.26 -4.13
CA LEU A 113 8.07 2.47 -4.37
C LEU A 113 7.78 3.20 -5.70
N LEU A 114 8.68 4.10 -6.11
CA LEU A 114 8.59 4.82 -7.38
C LEU A 114 8.85 3.88 -8.56
N GLU A 115 9.91 3.07 -8.49
CA GLU A 115 10.26 2.09 -9.52
C GLU A 115 9.13 1.06 -9.68
N ALA A 116 8.68 0.45 -8.59
CA ALA A 116 7.60 -0.55 -8.64
C ALA A 116 6.31 0.03 -9.26
N ALA A 117 5.88 1.23 -8.81
CA ALA A 117 4.68 1.84 -9.35
C ALA A 117 4.84 2.30 -10.81
N ALA A 118 6.04 2.74 -11.21
CA ALA A 118 6.32 3.13 -12.59
C ALA A 118 6.33 1.91 -13.53
N GLU A 119 6.97 0.80 -13.15
CA GLU A 119 7.01 -0.44 -13.93
C GLU A 119 5.62 -1.05 -14.13
N GLU A 120 4.80 -1.06 -13.07
CA GLU A 120 3.40 -1.49 -13.17
C GLU A 120 2.62 -0.60 -14.16
N LEU A 121 2.84 0.72 -14.12
CA LEU A 121 2.18 1.67 -15.03
C LEU A 121 2.69 1.61 -16.47
N ILE A 122 3.96 1.27 -16.72
CA ILE A 122 4.47 1.00 -18.07
C ILE A 122 3.69 -0.14 -18.72
N SER A 123 3.36 -1.17 -17.94
CA SER A 123 2.59 -2.32 -18.43
C SER A 123 1.14 -1.95 -18.76
N GLN A 124 0.53 -1.04 -17.98
CA GLN A 124 -0.85 -0.59 -18.18
C GLN A 124 -0.99 0.48 -19.28
N GLU A 125 0.02 1.33 -19.43
CA GLU A 125 0.00 2.50 -20.32
C GLU A 125 1.34 2.64 -21.08
N PRO A 126 1.68 1.70 -21.99
CA PRO A 126 3.00 1.63 -22.64
C PRO A 126 3.33 2.85 -23.51
N GLY A 127 2.33 3.65 -23.90
CA GLY A 127 2.51 4.86 -24.69
C GLY A 127 2.93 6.10 -23.88
N ASN A 128 2.95 6.04 -22.54
CA ASN A 128 3.30 7.19 -21.70
C ASN A 128 4.78 7.13 -21.27
N PRO A 129 5.66 8.01 -21.79
CA PRO A 129 7.09 7.96 -21.51
C PRO A 129 7.46 8.42 -20.09
N VAL A 130 6.55 9.07 -19.36
CA VAL A 130 6.86 9.62 -18.03
C VAL A 130 7.35 8.55 -17.06
N TYR A 131 6.81 7.34 -17.15
CA TYR A 131 7.14 6.28 -16.21
C TYR A 131 8.58 5.79 -16.40
N SER A 132 9.05 5.63 -17.63
CA SER A 132 10.44 5.27 -17.91
C SER A 132 11.40 6.42 -17.64
N GLU A 133 10.96 7.68 -17.84
CA GLU A 133 11.74 8.85 -17.44
C GLU A 133 11.98 8.93 -15.92
N ILE A 134 10.99 8.55 -15.11
CA ILE A 134 11.16 8.49 -13.64
C ILE A 134 12.22 7.45 -13.26
N ILE A 135 12.17 6.25 -13.84
CA ILE A 135 13.16 5.20 -13.58
C ILE A 135 14.55 5.68 -14.00
N ALA A 136 14.68 6.26 -15.20
CA ALA A 136 15.95 6.82 -15.66
C ALA A 136 16.47 7.93 -14.75
N TRP A 137 15.58 8.79 -14.24
CA TRP A 137 15.93 9.84 -13.29
C TRP A 137 16.50 9.26 -12.00
N ILE A 138 15.87 8.22 -11.45
CA ILE A 138 16.31 7.53 -10.22
C ILE A 138 17.73 6.99 -10.41
N THR A 139 17.95 6.23 -11.49
CA THR A 139 19.28 5.67 -11.80
C THR A 139 20.36 6.74 -11.93
N GLN A 140 20.04 7.89 -12.55
CA GLN A 140 21.00 8.98 -12.76
C GLN A 140 21.36 9.73 -11.47
N ASN A 141 20.46 9.77 -10.48
CA ASN A 141 20.62 10.59 -9.28
C ASN A 141 20.85 9.79 -7.99
N GLN A 142 20.86 8.46 -8.03
CA GLN A 142 21.00 7.60 -6.86
C GLN A 142 22.25 7.92 -6.02
N SER A 143 23.39 8.18 -6.67
CA SER A 143 24.65 8.52 -5.99
C SER A 143 24.63 9.87 -5.27
N LYS A 144 23.65 10.74 -5.58
CA LYS A 144 23.51 12.05 -4.95
C LYS A 144 22.68 12.01 -3.68
N VAL A 145 21.96 10.92 -3.42
CA VAL A 145 20.97 10.84 -2.34
C VAL A 145 21.37 9.84 -1.25
N THR A 146 22.63 9.38 -1.25
CA THR A 146 23.16 8.51 -0.19
C THR A 146 23.36 9.28 1.11
N ILE A 147 23.38 8.58 2.24
CA ILE A 147 23.66 9.20 3.56
C ILE A 147 24.98 9.97 3.55
N GLU A 148 26.02 9.45 2.90
CA GLU A 148 27.33 10.10 2.82
C GLU A 148 27.25 11.40 2.02
N ALA A 149 26.58 11.37 0.87
CA ALA A 149 26.39 12.54 -0.01
C ALA A 149 25.54 13.63 0.66
N ILE A 150 24.50 13.25 1.40
CA ILE A 150 23.67 14.17 2.18
C ILE A 150 24.48 14.74 3.36
N SER A 151 25.24 13.90 4.07
CA SER A 151 26.04 14.33 5.22
C SER A 151 27.12 15.33 4.82
N SER A 152 27.73 15.16 3.64
CA SER A 152 28.75 16.08 3.13
C SER A 152 28.16 17.41 2.65
N GLY A 153 26.86 17.45 2.35
CA GLY A 153 26.20 18.63 1.78
C GLY A 153 26.63 18.93 0.33
N GLN A 154 27.31 17.99 -0.34
CA GLN A 154 27.87 18.19 -1.67
C GLN A 154 26.83 18.61 -2.72
N TYR A 155 25.58 18.18 -2.56
CA TYR A 155 24.49 18.42 -3.52
C TYR A 155 23.35 19.30 -2.96
N ASP A 156 23.59 20.01 -1.85
CA ASP A 156 22.58 20.81 -1.17
C ASP A 156 21.88 21.86 -2.06
N ASP A 157 22.61 22.41 -3.03
CA ASP A 157 22.10 23.40 -3.99
C ASP A 157 21.38 22.75 -5.18
N GLU A 158 21.57 21.45 -5.42
CA GLU A 158 20.88 20.71 -6.47
C GLU A 158 19.51 20.19 -6.03
N TYR A 159 19.34 19.84 -4.75
CA TYR A 159 18.09 19.24 -4.27
C TYR A 159 16.82 20.06 -4.54
N PRO A 160 16.80 21.41 -4.44
CA PRO A 160 15.63 22.18 -4.81
C PRO A 160 15.23 22.05 -6.28
N ARG A 161 16.22 21.94 -7.19
CA ARG A 161 15.98 21.68 -8.62
C ARG A 161 15.43 20.28 -8.83
N MET A 162 16.00 19.28 -8.14
CA MET A 162 15.51 17.90 -8.15
C MET A 162 14.07 17.79 -7.64
N ALA A 163 13.72 18.52 -6.57
CA ALA A 163 12.34 18.58 -6.08
C ALA A 163 11.37 19.13 -7.15
N ALA A 164 11.79 20.15 -7.91
CA ALA A 164 10.99 20.70 -9.01
C ALA A 164 10.77 19.68 -10.15
N GLU A 165 11.73 18.79 -10.41
CA GLU A 165 11.58 17.70 -11.38
C GLU A 165 10.50 16.70 -10.93
N PHE A 166 10.48 16.31 -9.64
CA PHE A 166 9.42 15.46 -9.06
C PHE A 166 8.04 16.09 -9.19
N LYS A 167 7.94 17.39 -8.92
CA LYS A 167 6.71 18.16 -9.15
C LYS A 167 6.29 18.14 -10.63
N GLY A 168 7.25 18.21 -11.54
CA GLY A 168 7.06 18.11 -12.98
C GLY A 168 6.48 16.75 -13.39
N PHE A 169 7.09 15.65 -12.92
CA PHE A 169 6.57 14.30 -13.14
C PHE A 169 5.14 14.14 -12.61
N ARG A 170 4.90 14.60 -11.38
CA ARG A 170 3.57 14.55 -10.77
C ARG A 170 2.52 15.29 -11.58
N LYS A 171 2.85 16.49 -12.10
CA LYS A 171 1.96 17.23 -13.01
C LYS A 171 1.67 16.47 -14.29
N ARG A 172 2.68 15.81 -14.89
CA ARG A 172 2.51 15.05 -16.14
C ARG A 172 1.69 13.77 -15.95
N ILE A 173 1.80 13.12 -14.79
CA ILE A 173 1.01 11.90 -14.46
C ILE A 173 -0.43 12.24 -14.11
N MET A 174 -0.62 13.24 -13.23
CA MET A 174 -1.92 13.57 -12.66
C MET A 174 -2.69 14.63 -13.46
N GLY A 175 -2.05 15.28 -14.44
CA GLY A 175 -2.57 16.46 -15.13
C GLY A 175 -2.56 17.75 -14.30
N THR A 176 -2.22 17.67 -13.02
CA THR A 176 -2.26 18.79 -12.07
C THR A 176 -1.26 18.60 -10.94
N THR A 177 -0.90 19.70 -10.27
CA THR A 177 -0.12 19.68 -9.03
C THR A 177 -1.00 19.75 -7.77
N THR A 178 -2.32 19.82 -7.90
CA THR A 178 -3.24 19.88 -6.76
C THR A 178 -3.25 18.56 -5.99
N LEU A 179 -3.10 18.61 -4.66
CA LEU A 179 -2.99 17.41 -3.82
C LEU A 179 -4.27 16.56 -3.81
N THR A 180 -5.44 17.18 -3.99
CA THR A 180 -6.74 16.49 -4.04
C THR A 180 -6.84 15.47 -5.17
N ALA A 181 -6.11 15.68 -6.28
CA ALA A 181 -6.11 14.73 -7.40
C ALA A 181 -5.50 13.36 -7.02
N MET A 182 -4.66 13.30 -5.99
CA MET A 182 -4.05 12.07 -5.49
C MET A 182 -4.92 11.33 -4.48
N VAL A 183 -6.00 11.96 -4.01
CA VAL A 183 -6.96 11.34 -3.08
C VAL A 183 -8.03 10.65 -3.90
N GLU A 184 -8.47 9.49 -3.43
CA GLU A 184 -9.59 8.79 -4.04
C GLU A 184 -10.88 9.61 -3.80
N PRO A 185 -11.69 9.89 -4.84
CA PRO A 185 -12.94 10.58 -4.64
C PRO A 185 -13.84 9.75 -3.73
N LYS A 186 -14.36 10.37 -2.67
CA LYS A 186 -15.33 9.73 -1.80
C LYS A 186 -16.58 9.48 -2.64
N GLN A 187 -16.94 8.21 -2.87
CA GLN A 187 -18.22 7.89 -3.48
C GLN A 187 -19.31 8.44 -2.55
N GLU A 188 -20.07 9.41 -3.03
CA GLU A 188 -21.32 9.79 -2.37
C GLU A 188 -22.24 8.58 -2.48
N ALA A 189 -22.60 7.99 -1.34
CA ALA A 189 -23.63 6.96 -1.30
C ALA A 189 -24.87 7.56 -1.97
N SER A 190 -25.35 6.93 -3.04
CA SER A 190 -26.62 7.29 -3.66
C SER A 190 -27.71 7.23 -2.60
N ALA A 191 -28.11 8.39 -2.09
CA ALA A 191 -29.27 8.51 -1.22
C ALA A 191 -30.47 7.99 -2.02
N GLY A 192 -31.12 6.99 -1.43
CA GLY A 192 -32.20 6.25 -2.05
C GLY A 192 -33.31 7.14 -2.57
N GLU A 193 -33.82 6.70 -3.72
CA GLU A 193 -35.11 7.01 -4.29
C GLU A 193 -36.20 7.10 -3.19
N THR A 194 -36.54 8.32 -2.79
CA THR A 194 -37.74 8.58 -1.99
C THR A 194 -38.93 8.68 -2.94
N THR A 195 -39.61 7.56 -3.12
CA THR A 195 -40.97 7.52 -3.69
C THR A 195 -41.86 8.50 -2.92
N PRO A 196 -42.53 9.46 -3.58
CA PRO A 196 -43.49 10.31 -2.88
C PRO A 196 -44.71 9.45 -2.54
N LEU A 197 -45.01 9.32 -1.24
CA LEU A 197 -46.32 8.86 -0.79
C LEU A 197 -47.35 9.88 -1.27
N ALA A 198 -48.23 9.43 -2.16
CA ALA A 198 -49.49 10.12 -2.45
C ALA A 198 -50.31 10.20 -1.15
N GLN A 199 -50.77 11.41 -0.83
CA GLN A 199 -51.81 11.64 0.17
C GLN A 199 -53.13 11.76 -0.57
N ASP A 200 -54.06 10.84 -0.28
CA ASP A 200 -55.50 10.98 -0.47
C ASP A 200 -56.14 11.46 0.84
#